data_AF-A0A2X1KCE3-F1
#
_entry.id   AF-A0A2X1KCE3-F1
#
_cell.length_a   1.000
_cell.length_b   1.000
_cell.length_c   1.000
_cell.angle_alpha   90.00
_cell.angle_beta   90.00
_cell.angle_gamma   90.00
#
_symmetry.space_group_name_H-M   'P 1'
#
loop_
_entity.id
_entity.type
_entity.pdbx_description
1 polymer ?
#
loop_
_entity_poly.entity_id
_entity_poly.type
_entity_poly.pdbx_seq_one_letter_code
_entity_poly.pdbx_strand_id
1 'polypeptide(L)'
;MPVPMMNIINGGEHADNNVDIQEFMIQPVGAKTVKEAIRMGSEVFHHLAKVLKAKGMNTAVGDEGGYAPNLGSNAEALAVIAEAVKAAGYELGKDITLAMDCAASEFYKDGKYVLAGEGNKAFTSEEFTHFLEELTKQYPIVFYRRRSGRI
;
A
#
# COMPACT_ATOMS: atom_id res chain seq x y z
N MET A 1 -6.64 0.91 23.03
CA MET A 1 -5.50 1.38 22.22
C MET A 1 -5.90 1.29 20.76
N PRO A 2 -5.54 2.27 19.91
CA PRO A 2 -5.89 2.22 18.48
C PRO A 2 -5.17 1.07 17.77
N VAL A 3 -5.79 0.53 16.72
CA VAL A 3 -5.12 -0.39 15.79
C VAL A 3 -4.21 0.46 14.89
N PRO A 4 -2.89 0.24 14.88
CA PRO A 4 -2.00 1.00 14.04
C PRO A 4 -2.20 0.65 12.57
N MET A 5 -2.12 1.66 11.70
CA MET A 5 -1.96 1.50 10.26
C MET A 5 -0.53 1.89 9.95
N MET A 6 0.29 0.93 9.51
CA MET A 6 1.72 1.14 9.35
C MET A 6 2.05 1.19 7.87
N ASN A 7 2.50 2.35 7.38
CA ASN A 7 2.98 2.49 6.01
C ASN A 7 4.28 1.72 5.84
N ILE A 8 4.32 0.80 4.87
CA ILE A 8 5.48 -0.06 4.60
C ILE A 8 5.94 -0.03 3.15
N ILE A 9 5.15 0.52 2.22
CA ILE A 9 5.57 0.86 0.86
C ILE A 9 5.08 2.27 0.54
N ASN A 10 6.02 3.14 0.18
CA ASN A 10 5.78 4.51 -0.24
C ASN A 10 5.67 4.59 -1.77
N GLY A 11 4.79 5.48 -2.22
CA GLY A 11 4.69 5.94 -3.61
C GLY A 11 4.28 7.41 -3.65
N GLY A 12 3.83 7.88 -4.81
CA GLY A 12 3.43 9.25 -5.05
C GLY A 12 4.55 10.23 -4.67
N GLU A 13 4.17 11.38 -4.12
CA GLU A 13 5.12 12.43 -3.71
C GLU A 13 6.04 12.03 -2.54
N HIS A 14 5.76 10.90 -1.86
CA HIS A 14 6.56 10.44 -0.72
C HIS A 14 7.74 9.53 -1.13
N ALA A 15 7.91 9.26 -2.43
CA ALA A 15 8.97 8.41 -2.94
C ALA A 15 9.41 8.78 -4.36
N ASP A 16 10.72 8.69 -4.64
CA ASP A 16 11.27 8.76 -6.00
C ASP A 16 11.16 7.39 -6.69
N ASN A 17 9.92 6.95 -6.93
CA ASN A 17 9.60 5.70 -7.65
C ASN A 17 8.45 5.90 -8.64
N ASN A 18 8.04 4.81 -9.30
CA ASN A 18 6.97 4.81 -10.29
C ASN A 18 5.62 4.33 -9.73
N VAL A 19 5.41 4.39 -8.42
CA VAL A 19 4.17 3.96 -7.77
C VAL A 19 3.28 5.17 -7.59
N ASP A 20 2.05 5.17 -8.12
CA ASP A 20 1.18 6.36 -8.08
C ASP A 20 0.51 6.55 -6.71
N ILE A 21 0.16 5.43 -6.06
CA ILE A 21 -0.53 5.44 -4.76
C ILE A 21 0.47 5.76 -3.66
N GLN A 22 0.14 6.74 -2.83
CA GLN A 22 1.08 7.34 -1.90
C GLN A 22 1.50 6.41 -0.76
N GLU A 23 0.55 5.69 -0.18
CA GLU A 23 0.81 4.86 1.01
C GLU A 23 0.11 3.49 0.89
N PHE A 24 0.89 2.42 1.06
CA PHE A 24 0.38 1.07 1.26
C PHE A 24 0.70 0.59 2.67
N MET A 25 -0.35 0.38 3.45
CA MET A 25 -0.28 0.14 4.88
C MET A 25 -0.72 -1.27 5.27
N ILE A 26 -0.16 -1.78 6.36
CA ILE A 26 -0.64 -2.97 7.06
C ILE A 26 -1.32 -2.61 8.37
N GLN A 27 -2.32 -3.41 8.76
CA GLN A 27 -3.07 -3.28 9.99
C GLN A 27 -3.09 -4.61 10.73
N PRO A 28 -2.36 -4.76 11.86
CA PRO A 28 -2.33 -5.98 12.66
C PRO A 28 -3.60 -6.14 13.52
N VAL A 29 -4.73 -6.38 12.88
CA VAL A 29 -6.06 -6.51 13.50
C VAL A 29 -6.19 -7.77 14.39
N GLY A 30 -5.37 -8.79 14.17
CA GLY A 30 -5.37 -10.02 14.99
C GLY A 30 -4.76 -9.83 16.38
N ALA A 31 -3.92 -8.80 16.57
CA ALA A 31 -3.18 -8.53 17.80
C ALA A 31 -4.10 -8.26 19.00
N LYS A 32 -3.72 -8.75 20.18
CA LYS A 32 -4.43 -8.51 21.44
C LYS A 32 -3.93 -7.27 22.18
N THR A 33 -2.76 -6.78 21.82
CA THR A 33 -2.17 -5.57 22.41
C THR A 33 -1.46 -4.73 21.36
N VAL A 34 -1.30 -3.43 21.61
CA VAL A 34 -0.52 -2.55 20.73
C VAL A 34 0.96 -2.99 20.63
N LYS A 35 1.52 -3.55 21.71
CA LYS A 35 2.88 -4.09 21.72
C LYS A 35 3.01 -5.27 20.74
N GLU A 36 2.03 -6.15 20.73
CA GLU A 36 1.96 -7.25 19.78
C GLU A 36 1.76 -6.74 18.35
N ALA A 37 0.87 -5.77 18.14
CA ALA A 37 0.68 -5.13 16.85
C ALA A 37 1.98 -4.53 16.29
N ILE A 38 2.75 -3.79 17.10
CA ILE A 38 4.05 -3.23 16.73
C ILE A 38 5.04 -4.34 16.36
N ARG A 39 5.09 -5.43 17.13
CA ARG A 39 5.94 -6.58 16.82
C ARG A 39 5.55 -7.22 15.48
N MET A 40 4.27 -7.48 15.24
CA MET A 40 3.77 -8.03 13.97
C MET A 40 4.17 -7.13 12.79
N GLY A 41 3.99 -5.82 12.93
CA GLY A 41 4.37 -4.86 11.90
C GLY A 41 5.87 -4.85 11.60
N SER A 42 6.72 -4.89 12.63
CA SER A 42 8.18 -4.98 12.48
C SER A 42 8.62 -6.27 11.77
N GLU A 43 8.03 -7.41 12.13
CA GLU A 43 8.33 -8.70 11.50
C GLU A 43 7.95 -8.68 10.01
N VAL A 44 6.74 -8.21 9.67
CA VAL A 44 6.30 -8.05 8.27
C VAL A 44 7.22 -7.10 7.50
N PHE A 45 7.60 -5.96 8.09
CA PHE A 45 8.50 -4.99 7.46
C PHE A 45 9.89 -5.57 7.14
N HIS A 46 10.48 -6.35 8.05
CA HIS A 46 11.77 -7.00 7.78
C HIS A 46 11.68 -8.15 6.78
N HIS A 47 10.55 -8.87 6.74
CA HIS A 47 10.30 -9.87 5.70
C HIS A 47 10.08 -9.23 4.33
N LEU A 48 9.42 -8.07 4.27
CA LEU A 48 9.25 -7.30 3.04
C LEU A 48 10.59 -6.89 2.43
N ALA A 49 11.55 -6.42 3.24
CA ALA A 49 12.91 -6.16 2.74
C ALA A 49 13.55 -7.39 2.08
N LYS A 50 13.33 -8.61 2.62
CA LYS A 50 13.87 -9.84 2.03
C LYS A 50 13.20 -10.16 0.70
N VAL A 51 11.86 -10.01 0.63
CA VAL A 51 11.08 -10.21 -0.60
C VAL A 51 11.53 -9.25 -1.70
N LEU A 52 11.65 -7.96 -1.39
CA LEU A 52 12.12 -6.94 -2.33
C LEU A 52 13.55 -7.23 -2.81
N LYS A 53 14.48 -7.56 -1.90
CA LYS A 53 15.85 -7.93 -2.27
C LYS A 53 15.91 -9.16 -3.15
N ALA A 54 15.10 -10.18 -2.88
CA ALA A 54 15.04 -11.39 -3.69
C ALA A 54 14.55 -11.11 -5.13
N LYS A 55 13.71 -10.09 -5.31
CA LYS A 55 13.24 -9.60 -6.62
C LYS A 55 14.19 -8.56 -7.25
N GLY A 56 15.33 -8.26 -6.63
CA GLY A 56 16.28 -7.26 -7.12
C GLY A 56 15.79 -5.81 -7.00
N MET A 57 14.78 -5.55 -6.17
CA MET A 57 14.19 -4.23 -5.96
C MET A 57 14.94 -3.43 -4.90
N ASN A 58 14.84 -2.10 -4.97
CA ASN A 58 15.41 -1.19 -3.99
C ASN A 58 14.74 -1.37 -2.61
N THR A 59 15.55 -1.33 -1.54
CA THR A 59 15.07 -1.34 -0.15
C THR A 59 15.50 -0.10 0.62
N ALA A 60 15.82 0.99 -0.08
CA ALA A 60 15.87 2.31 0.53
C ALA A 60 14.48 2.70 1.03
N VAL A 61 14.45 3.53 2.08
CA VAL A 61 13.23 4.00 2.70
C VAL A 61 12.86 5.39 2.19
N GLY A 62 11.56 5.67 2.05
CA GLY A 62 11.03 7.01 1.77
C GLY A 62 10.86 7.83 3.04
N ASP A 63 10.14 8.95 2.93
CA ASP A 63 10.00 9.95 4.00
C ASP A 63 9.34 9.39 5.29
N GLU A 64 8.48 8.38 5.14
CA GLU A 64 7.73 7.78 6.25
C GLU A 64 8.31 6.45 6.74
N GLY A 65 9.49 6.07 6.25
CA GLY A 65 10.19 4.85 6.66
C GLY A 65 9.70 3.56 5.99
N GLY A 66 8.69 3.63 5.11
CA GLY A 66 8.32 2.56 4.19
C GLY A 66 9.34 2.41 3.06
N TYR A 67 9.35 1.26 2.38
CA TYR A 67 10.26 1.06 1.25
C TYR A 67 9.75 1.79 0.00
N ALA A 68 10.68 2.25 -0.84
CA ALA A 68 10.37 2.91 -2.11
C ALA A 68 10.93 2.12 -3.32
N PRO A 69 10.45 0.89 -3.61
CA PRO A 69 10.86 0.14 -4.78
C PRO A 69 10.21 0.69 -6.06
N ASN A 70 10.83 0.47 -7.21
CA ASN A 70 10.14 0.55 -8.49
C ASN A 70 9.32 -0.73 -8.70
N LEU A 71 8.04 -0.58 -9.03
CA LEU A 71 7.08 -1.66 -9.22
C LEU A 71 6.40 -1.52 -10.58
N GLY A 72 6.06 -2.62 -11.23
CA GLY A 72 5.39 -2.62 -12.53
C GLY A 72 3.92 -2.20 -12.49
N SER A 73 3.29 -2.19 -11.31
CA SER A 73 1.90 -1.72 -11.12
C SER A 73 1.59 -1.46 -9.65
N ASN A 74 0.51 -0.73 -9.38
CA ASN A 74 0.02 -0.53 -8.00
C ASN A 74 -0.44 -1.86 -7.37
N ALA A 75 -0.93 -2.81 -8.17
CA ALA A 75 -1.29 -4.15 -7.72
C ALA A 75 -0.08 -4.98 -7.28
N GLU A 76 1.10 -4.76 -7.88
CA GLU A 76 2.33 -5.45 -7.48
C GLU A 76 2.75 -5.06 -6.05
N ALA A 77 2.51 -3.83 -5.62
CA ALA A 77 2.75 -3.39 -4.25
C ALA A 77 1.97 -4.25 -3.24
N LEU A 78 0.69 -4.48 -3.51
CA LEU A 78 -0.17 -5.33 -2.69
C LEU A 78 0.31 -6.80 -2.71
N ALA A 79 0.77 -7.29 -3.86
CA ALA A 79 1.28 -8.65 -4.01
C ALA A 79 2.54 -8.89 -3.17
N VAL A 80 3.52 -7.98 -3.19
CA VAL A 80 4.75 -8.14 -2.40
C VAL A 80 4.49 -7.98 -0.90
N ILE A 81 3.53 -7.15 -0.49
CA ILE A 81 3.08 -7.07 0.91
C ILE A 81 2.42 -8.37 1.33
N ALA A 82 1.53 -8.93 0.52
CA ALA A 82 0.89 -10.22 0.81
C ALA A 82 1.93 -11.35 0.96
N GLU A 83 2.95 -11.37 0.08
CA GLU A 83 4.08 -12.30 0.17
C GLU A 83 4.85 -12.11 1.48
N ALA A 84 5.13 -10.87 1.88
CA ALA A 84 5.82 -10.56 3.14
C ALA A 84 5.03 -10.96 4.39
N VAL A 85 3.72 -10.70 4.40
CA VAL A 85 2.79 -11.11 5.49
C VAL A 85 2.82 -12.62 5.66
N LYS A 86 2.70 -13.37 4.55
CA LYS A 86 2.80 -14.83 4.58
C LYS A 86 4.17 -15.31 5.03
N ALA A 87 5.24 -14.69 4.56
CA ALA A 87 6.61 -15.04 4.94
C ALA A 87 6.92 -14.79 6.42
N ALA A 88 6.25 -13.81 7.03
CA ALA A 88 6.31 -13.53 8.47
C ALA A 88 5.44 -14.51 9.30
N GLY A 89 4.68 -15.40 8.67
CA GLY A 89 3.86 -16.41 9.33
C GLY A 89 2.46 -15.94 9.73
N TYR A 90 1.97 -14.83 9.16
CA TYR A 90 0.65 -14.27 9.43
C TYR A 90 -0.34 -14.57 8.30
N GLU A 91 -1.63 -14.63 8.64
CA GLU A 91 -2.73 -14.82 7.70
C GLU A 91 -3.30 -13.47 7.25
N LEU A 92 -3.17 -13.15 5.95
CA LEU A 92 -3.72 -11.94 5.36
C LEU A 92 -5.26 -11.98 5.39
N GLY A 93 -5.90 -10.89 5.82
CA GLY A 93 -7.35 -10.77 6.01
C GLY A 93 -7.84 -11.18 7.41
N LYS A 94 -7.00 -11.83 8.22
CA LYS A 94 -7.35 -12.27 9.58
C LYS A 94 -6.42 -11.71 10.64
N ASP A 95 -5.11 -11.88 10.46
CA ASP A 95 -4.10 -11.34 11.36
C ASP A 95 -3.69 -9.92 10.93
N ILE A 96 -3.56 -9.73 9.61
CA ILE A 96 -3.17 -8.48 8.97
C ILE A 96 -4.19 -8.11 7.89
N THR A 97 -4.79 -6.92 7.96
CA THR A 97 -5.53 -6.30 6.83
C THR A 97 -4.66 -5.24 6.16
N LEU A 98 -5.08 -4.80 4.97
CA LEU A 98 -4.38 -3.76 4.22
C LEU A 98 -5.15 -2.45 4.28
N ALA A 99 -4.44 -1.34 4.22
CA ALA A 99 -5.04 -0.03 3.99
C ALA A 99 -4.24 0.73 2.94
N MET A 100 -4.89 1.65 2.25
CA MET A 100 -4.28 2.46 1.19
C MET A 100 -4.67 3.92 1.34
N ASP A 101 -3.71 4.82 1.16
CA ASP A 101 -3.94 6.24 0.91
C ASP A 101 -3.53 6.54 -0.54
N CYS A 102 -4.53 6.81 -1.37
CA CYS A 102 -4.29 7.09 -2.78
C CYS A 102 -3.75 8.51 -3.01
N ALA A 103 -3.98 9.46 -2.10
CA ALA A 103 -3.70 10.88 -2.34
C ALA A 103 -4.16 11.35 -3.74
N ALA A 104 -5.37 10.92 -4.17
CA ALA A 104 -5.78 10.96 -5.58
C ALA A 104 -5.85 12.36 -6.21
N SER A 105 -5.80 13.41 -5.40
CA SER A 105 -5.67 14.79 -5.87
C SER A 105 -4.34 15.04 -6.60
N GLU A 106 -3.26 14.35 -6.24
CA GLU A 106 -1.93 14.55 -6.83
C GLU A 106 -1.85 14.11 -8.30
N PHE A 107 -2.66 13.11 -8.67
CA PHE A 107 -2.76 12.62 -10.05
C PHE A 107 -4.09 12.96 -10.72
N TYR A 108 -4.87 13.89 -10.16
CA TYR A 108 -6.10 14.37 -10.78
C TYR A 108 -5.82 15.55 -11.71
N LYS A 109 -6.13 15.39 -13.00
CA LYS A 109 -5.91 16.40 -14.04
C LYS A 109 -7.06 16.43 -15.04
N ASP A 110 -7.57 17.64 -15.31
CA ASP A 110 -8.58 17.91 -16.34
C ASP A 110 -9.82 16.98 -16.28
N GLY A 111 -10.30 16.67 -15.06
CA GLY A 111 -11.47 15.82 -14.87
C GLY A 111 -11.18 14.32 -14.79
N LYS A 112 -9.92 13.90 -14.86
CA LYS A 112 -9.50 12.49 -14.87
C LYS A 112 -8.38 12.22 -13.88
N TYR A 113 -8.29 10.98 -13.41
CA TYR A 113 -7.17 10.47 -12.61
C TYR A 113 -6.16 9.81 -13.55
N VAL A 114 -4.90 10.25 -13.56
CA VAL A 114 -3.86 9.78 -14.50
C VAL A 114 -2.77 9.03 -13.75
N LEU A 115 -2.77 7.70 -13.85
CA LEU A 115 -1.79 6.83 -13.20
C LEU A 115 -0.59 6.61 -14.13
N ALA A 116 0.53 7.28 -13.83
CA ALA A 116 1.77 7.20 -14.60
C ALA A 116 2.42 5.82 -14.46
N GLY A 117 2.42 5.26 -13.25
CA GLY A 117 2.91 3.90 -12.94
C GLY A 117 2.16 2.79 -13.67
N GLU A 118 0.93 3.07 -14.11
CA GLU A 118 0.10 2.17 -14.92
C GLU A 118 0.20 2.44 -16.44
N GLY A 119 1.22 3.16 -16.89
CA GLY A 119 1.42 3.50 -18.30
C GLY A 119 0.60 4.72 -18.76
N ASN A 120 0.45 5.72 -17.90
CA ASN A 120 -0.37 6.93 -18.13
C ASN A 120 -1.85 6.63 -18.40
N LYS A 121 -2.41 5.59 -17.76
CA LYS A 121 -3.84 5.31 -17.86
C LYS A 121 -4.63 6.45 -17.23
N ALA A 122 -5.60 6.96 -17.97
CA ALA A 122 -6.50 8.01 -17.52
C ALA A 122 -7.87 7.40 -17.21
N PHE A 123 -8.37 7.66 -16.00
CA PHE A 123 -9.64 7.17 -15.50
C PHE A 123 -10.59 8.35 -15.23
N THR A 124 -11.87 8.20 -15.56
CA THR A 124 -12.93 9.01 -14.96
C THR A 124 -13.11 8.65 -13.48
N SER A 125 -13.88 9.44 -12.71
CA SER A 125 -14.19 9.11 -11.31
C SER A 125 -14.88 7.76 -11.14
N GLU A 126 -15.78 7.40 -12.06
CA GLU A 126 -16.46 6.10 -12.04
C GLU A 126 -15.48 4.96 -12.32
N GLU A 127 -14.64 5.10 -13.37
CA GLU A 127 -13.64 4.08 -13.70
C GLU A 127 -12.57 3.93 -12.62
N PHE A 128 -12.16 5.02 -11.98
CA PHE A 128 -11.20 4.97 -10.87
C PHE A 128 -11.83 4.30 -9.64
N THR A 129 -13.10 4.58 -9.36
CA THR A 129 -13.84 3.88 -8.29
C THR A 129 -13.92 2.39 -8.56
N HIS A 130 -14.24 1.98 -9.79
CA HIS A 130 -14.26 0.56 -10.16
C HIS A 130 -12.86 -0.08 -10.10
N PHE A 131 -11.81 0.65 -10.50
CA PHE A 131 -10.43 0.18 -10.35
C PHE A 131 -10.09 -0.12 -8.88
N LEU A 132 -10.43 0.80 -7.97
CA LEU A 132 -10.24 0.61 -6.53
C LEU A 132 -11.10 -0.54 -6.00
N GLU A 133 -12.35 -0.68 -6.46
CA GLU A 133 -13.23 -1.79 -6.10
C GLU A 133 -12.62 -3.15 -6.49
N GLU A 134 -12.08 -3.27 -7.70
CA GLU A 134 -11.43 -4.50 -8.16
C GLU A 134 -10.20 -4.88 -7.32
N LEU A 135 -9.46 -3.90 -6.78
CA LEU A 135 -8.39 -4.18 -5.83
C LEU A 135 -8.94 -4.77 -4.53
N THR A 136 -10.09 -4.29 -4.02
CA THR A 136 -10.70 -4.83 -2.79
C THR A 136 -11.25 -6.24 -2.95
N LYS A 137 -11.61 -6.64 -4.18
CA LYS A 137 -12.03 -8.01 -4.47
C LYS A 137 -10.85 -8.99 -4.44
N GLN A 138 -9.65 -8.50 -4.74
CA GLN A 138 -8.43 -9.31 -4.78
C GLN A 138 -7.69 -9.34 -3.44
N TYR A 139 -7.76 -8.25 -2.67
CA TYR A 139 -7.03 -8.09 -1.42
C TYR A 139 -7.92 -7.51 -0.31
N PRO A 140 -7.71 -7.88 0.97
CA PRO A 140 -8.50 -7.39 2.10
C PRO A 140 -8.11 -5.94 2.46
N ILE A 141 -8.46 -5.00 1.59
CA ILE A 141 -8.11 -3.58 1.68
C ILE A 141 -9.24 -2.81 2.35
N VAL A 142 -8.87 -1.94 3.28
CA VAL A 142 -9.71 -0.88 3.85
C VAL A 142 -9.16 0.46 3.36
N PHE A 143 -9.92 1.16 2.51
CA PHE A 143 -9.47 2.47 2.02
C PHE A 143 -9.52 3.52 3.12
N TYR A 144 -8.42 4.24 3.28
CA TYR A 144 -8.36 5.42 4.13
C TYR A 144 -8.61 6.66 3.28
N ARG A 145 -9.57 7.48 3.71
CA ARG A 145 -9.86 8.77 3.08
C ARG A 145 -9.19 9.88 3.90
N ARG A 146 -8.12 10.50 3.38
CA ARG A 146 -7.72 11.83 3.85
C ARG A 146 -8.91 12.77 3.65
N ARG A 147 -9.26 13.53 4.68
CA ARG A 147 -10.35 14.54 4.65
C ARG A 147 -10.00 15.68 3.69
N SER A 148 -10.12 15.45 2.39
CA SER A 148 -10.32 16.48 1.37
C SER A 148 -11.32 15.94 0.35
N GLY A 149 -12.21 16.80 -0.12
CA GLY A 149 -13.45 16.40 -0.79
C GLY A 149 -13.27 15.66 -2.12
N ARG A 150 -14.26 14.78 -2.37
CA ARG A 150 -14.51 13.97 -3.58
C ARG A 150 -13.66 12.70 -3.77
N ILE A 151 -14.39 11.63 -4.09
CA ILE A 151 -13.96 10.40 -4.77
C ILE A 151 -14.53 10.56 -6.19
#